data_AF-A0A4S2MTR6-F1
#
_entry.id   AF-A0A4S2MTR6-F1
#
_cell.length_a   1.000
_cell.length_b   1.000
_cell.length_c   1.000
_cell.angle_alpha   90.00
_cell.angle_beta   90.00
_cell.angle_gamma   90.00
#
_symmetry.space_group_name_H-M   'P 1'
#
loop_
_entity.id
_entity.type
_entity.pdbx_description
1 polymer ?
#
loop_
_entity_poly.entity_id
_entity_poly.type
_entity_poly.pdbx_seq_one_letter_code
_entity_poly.pdbx_strand_id
1 'polypeptide(L)'
;MALNYKEQLLQAAHKVDDSIVGIQENETWTRVKLHGVSLARYYQTEQEGDLKNLSDDIKNAYPEIDMPMNPMWLLRAEKLVERSRTVAHSSVVITLRNEKGVEWICRRGLWIYGKHHTADRFLPAGPDAQGGQLHAEGC
;
A
#
# COMPACT_ATOMS: atom_id res chain seq x y z
N MET A 1 -9.55 -9.30 25.27
CA MET A 1 -9.41 -10.70 25.78
C MET A 1 -8.86 -11.61 24.67
N ALA A 2 -7.60 -11.44 24.25
CA ALA A 2 -7.01 -12.20 23.13
C ALA A 2 -5.53 -12.58 23.37
N LEU A 3 -5.17 -12.87 24.62
CA LEU A 3 -3.77 -13.19 25.01
C LEU A 3 -3.60 -14.55 25.71
N ASN A 4 -4.66 -15.37 25.80
CA ASN A 4 -4.60 -16.65 26.54
C ASN A 4 -3.96 -17.83 25.79
N TYR A 5 -3.60 -17.67 24.50
CA TYR A 5 -3.00 -18.75 23.70
C TYR A 5 -1.59 -18.41 23.20
N LYS A 6 -0.96 -17.37 23.77
CA LYS A 6 0.33 -16.86 23.31
C LYS A 6 1.43 -17.94 23.35
N GLU A 7 1.47 -18.73 24.42
CA GLU A 7 2.45 -19.83 24.55
C GLU A 7 2.21 -20.96 23.55
N GLN A 8 0.96 -21.35 23.29
CA GLN A 8 0.65 -22.42 22.34
C GLN A 8 0.96 -22.00 20.89
N LEU A 9 0.68 -20.73 20.55
CA LEU A 9 1.01 -20.17 19.25
C LEU A 9 2.53 -20.02 19.07
N LEU A 10 3.26 -19.62 20.12
CA LEU A 10 4.71 -19.50 20.07
C LEU A 10 5.38 -20.86 19.92
N GLN A 11 4.93 -21.87 20.68
CA GLN A 11 5.42 -23.25 20.53
C GLN A 11 5.12 -23.84 19.15
N ALA A 12 3.96 -23.53 18.57
CA ALA A 12 3.65 -23.94 17.20
C ALA A 12 4.54 -23.21 16.17
N ALA A 13 4.82 -21.93 16.38
CA ALA A 13 5.70 -21.15 15.54
C ALA A 13 7.15 -21.64 15.59
N HIS A 14 7.67 -21.98 16.78
CA HIS A 14 9.00 -22.58 16.95
C HIS A 14 9.18 -23.91 16.23
N LYS A 15 8.12 -24.71 16.09
CA LYS A 15 8.17 -25.95 15.28
C LYS A 15 8.41 -25.68 13.80
N VAL A 16 8.13 -24.47 13.32
CA VAL A 16 8.34 -24.05 11.92
C VAL A 16 9.65 -23.27 11.78
N ASP A 17 9.94 -22.38 12.73
CA ASP A 17 11.18 -21.60 12.79
C ASP A 17 11.54 -21.26 14.25
N ASP A 18 12.65 -21.83 14.72
CA ASP A 18 13.15 -21.68 16.10
C ASP A 18 13.60 -20.23 16.40
N SER A 19 13.81 -19.41 15.36
CA SER A 19 14.25 -18.02 15.48
C SER A 19 13.12 -17.05 15.91
N ILE A 20 11.88 -17.54 16.02
CA ILE A 20 10.72 -16.70 16.37
C ILE A 20 10.74 -16.38 17.87
N VAL A 21 11.32 -15.24 18.25
CA VAL A 21 11.52 -14.88 19.68
C VAL A 21 10.27 -14.42 20.44
N GLY A 22 9.12 -14.25 19.76
CA GLY A 22 7.91 -13.80 20.44
C GLY A 22 6.74 -13.50 19.52
N ILE A 23 5.57 -13.35 20.15
CA ILE A 23 4.36 -12.81 19.51
C ILE A 23 4.11 -11.43 20.12
N GLN A 24 4.14 -10.38 19.30
CA GLN A 24 3.75 -9.03 19.73
C GLN A 24 2.26 -8.78 19.43
N GLU A 25 1.73 -7.71 20.03
CA GLU A 25 0.38 -7.25 19.75
C GLU A 25 0.22 -6.93 18.26
N ASN A 26 -1.00 -7.15 17.74
CA ASN A 26 -1.31 -6.94 16.34
C ASN A 26 -1.17 -5.44 15.98
N GLU A 27 -0.02 -5.07 15.41
CA GLU A 27 0.17 -3.74 14.85
C GLU A 27 -0.86 -3.54 13.73
N THR A 28 -1.69 -2.51 13.86
CA THR A 28 -2.70 -2.19 12.84
C THR A 28 -2.08 -1.28 11.81
N TRP A 29 -1.77 -1.81 10.62
CA TRP A 29 -1.28 -1.02 9.50
C TRP A 29 -2.43 -0.58 8.61
N THR A 30 -2.40 0.68 8.18
CA THR A 30 -3.44 1.24 7.31
C THR A 30 -2.88 1.52 5.94
N ARG A 31 -3.62 1.10 4.91
CA ARG A 31 -3.25 1.32 3.51
C ARG A 31 -3.88 2.61 2.99
N VAL A 32 -3.12 3.36 2.21
CA VAL A 32 -3.53 4.60 1.56
C VAL A 32 -3.20 4.51 0.08
N LYS A 33 -4.14 4.91 -0.76
CA LYS A 33 -3.96 5.02 -2.20
C LYS A 33 -3.45 6.42 -2.52
N LEU A 34 -2.27 6.52 -3.12
CA LEU A 34 -1.68 7.77 -3.59
C LEU A 34 -1.87 7.87 -5.11
N HIS A 35 -2.36 9.01 -5.56
CA HIS A 35 -2.74 9.25 -6.95
C HIS A 35 -1.69 10.07 -7.72
N GLY A 36 -1.73 9.99 -9.04
CA GLY A 36 -0.93 10.85 -9.92
C GLY A 36 0.57 10.55 -9.94
N VAL A 37 0.98 9.36 -9.49
CA VAL A 37 2.39 8.92 -9.47
C VAL A 37 2.88 8.70 -10.89
N SER A 38 4.04 9.27 -11.23
CA SER A 38 4.60 9.22 -12.59
C SER A 38 5.07 7.82 -12.96
N LEU A 39 4.51 7.27 -14.04
CA LEU A 39 5.01 6.01 -14.62
C LEU A 39 6.39 6.22 -15.24
N ALA A 40 6.62 7.32 -15.96
CA ALA A 40 7.91 7.59 -16.59
C ALA A 40 9.08 7.62 -15.58
N ARG A 41 8.83 8.05 -14.34
CA ARG A 41 9.86 8.15 -13.30
C ARG A 41 10.02 6.88 -12.47
N TYR A 42 8.91 6.24 -12.09
CA TYR A 42 8.92 5.16 -11.10
C TYR A 42 8.59 3.78 -11.67
N TYR A 43 8.19 3.68 -12.94
CA TYR A 43 7.91 2.42 -13.61
C TYR A 43 9.08 2.07 -14.52
N GLN A 44 10.07 1.35 -13.98
CA GLN A 44 11.20 0.82 -14.74
C GLN A 44 10.92 -0.63 -15.09
N THR A 45 10.87 -0.95 -16.39
CA THR A 45 10.46 -2.26 -16.92
C THR A 45 11.37 -3.42 -16.52
N GLU A 46 12.58 -3.14 -16.05
CA GLU A 46 13.58 -4.16 -15.65
C GLU A 46 13.56 -4.46 -14.15
N GLN A 47 12.95 -3.59 -13.34
CA GLN A 47 12.80 -3.77 -11.90
C GLN A 47 11.31 -3.81 -11.59
N GLU A 48 10.73 -5.01 -11.73
CA GLU A 48 9.34 -5.28 -11.37
C GLU A 48 8.98 -4.65 -10.02
N GLY A 49 8.19 -3.59 -10.06
CA GLY A 49 7.38 -3.13 -8.93
C GLY A 49 8.10 -2.52 -7.73
N ASP A 50 9.42 -2.43 -7.73
CA ASP A 50 10.16 -1.94 -6.57
C ASP A 50 10.15 -0.41 -6.54
N LEU A 51 9.10 0.15 -5.95
CA LEU A 51 8.91 1.59 -5.74
C LEU A 51 9.84 2.14 -4.64
N LYS A 52 11.08 1.66 -4.55
CA LYS A 52 12.09 2.12 -3.59
C LYS A 52 12.38 3.60 -3.73
N ASN A 53 12.59 4.08 -4.96
CA ASN A 53 12.83 5.51 -5.20
C ASN A 53 11.66 6.37 -4.69
N LEU A 54 10.42 5.92 -4.89
CA LEU A 54 9.25 6.61 -4.35
C LEU A 54 9.20 6.53 -2.81
N SER A 55 9.59 5.40 -2.24
CA SER A 55 9.72 5.21 -0.79
C SER A 55 10.73 6.18 -0.18
N ASP A 56 11.92 6.27 -0.78
CA ASP A 56 12.98 7.21 -0.37
C ASP A 56 12.54 8.67 -0.56
N ASP A 57 11.92 9.02 -1.68
CA ASP A 57 11.41 10.38 -1.93
C ASP A 57 10.36 10.79 -0.86
N ILE A 58 9.46 9.88 -0.49
CA ILE A 58 8.46 10.13 0.57
C ILE A 58 9.15 10.28 1.93
N LYS A 59 10.08 9.38 2.28
CA LYS A 59 10.80 9.42 3.58
C LYS A 59 11.70 10.64 3.70
N ASN A 60 12.29 11.09 2.60
CA ASN A 60 13.12 12.29 2.56
C ASN A 60 12.28 13.56 2.79
N ALA A 61 11.13 13.66 2.10
CA ALA A 61 10.23 14.80 2.26
C ALA A 61 9.48 14.80 3.61
N TYR A 62 9.20 13.61 4.14
CA TYR A 62 8.37 13.41 5.32
C TYR A 62 8.97 12.33 6.24
N PRO A 63 10.04 12.64 6.98
CA PRO A 63 10.73 11.68 7.85
C PRO A 63 9.87 11.18 9.02
N GLU A 64 8.79 11.90 9.36
CA GLU A 64 7.80 11.50 10.38
C GLU A 64 6.83 10.40 9.90
N ILE A 65 6.79 10.12 8.60
CA ILE A 65 5.95 9.08 8.02
C ILE A 65 6.63 7.72 8.17
N ASP A 66 6.09 6.90 9.07
CA ASP A 66 6.52 5.51 9.22
C ASP A 66 5.81 4.60 8.21
N MET A 67 6.57 4.15 7.23
CA MET A 67 6.12 3.30 6.14
C MET A 67 6.83 1.92 6.22
N PRO A 68 6.24 0.93 6.92
CA PRO A 68 6.89 -0.36 7.18
C PRO A 68 7.05 -1.24 5.93
N MET A 69 6.33 -0.94 4.85
CA MET A 69 6.40 -1.70 3.59
C MET A 69 6.66 -0.77 2.41
N ASN A 70 7.31 -1.29 1.37
CA ASN A 70 7.48 -0.53 0.13
C ASN A 70 6.12 -0.24 -0.52
N PRO A 71 5.96 0.92 -1.17
CA PRO A 71 4.80 1.20 -1.99
C PRO A 71 4.62 0.14 -3.07
N MET A 72 3.37 -0.11 -3.47
CA MET A 72 3.05 -1.03 -4.56
C MET A 72 2.15 -0.36 -5.59
N TRP A 73 2.31 -0.70 -6.86
CA TRP A 73 1.36 -0.23 -7.86
C TRP A 73 -0.03 -0.81 -7.60
N LEU A 74 -1.07 0.03 -7.72
CA LEU A 74 -2.44 -0.44 -7.59
C LEU A 74 -2.87 -1.31 -8.77
N LEU A 75 -2.38 -0.99 -9.97
CA LEU A 75 -2.67 -1.75 -11.17
C LEU A 75 -1.69 -2.92 -11.33
N ARG A 76 -2.16 -4.01 -11.94
CA ARG A 76 -1.31 -5.14 -12.34
C ARG A 76 -0.32 -4.72 -13.42
N ALA A 77 0.81 -5.41 -13.51
CA ALA A 77 1.89 -5.14 -14.46
C ALA A 77 1.40 -4.96 -15.91
N GLU A 78 0.55 -5.86 -16.41
CA GLU A 78 0.01 -5.80 -17.78
C GLU A 78 -0.75 -4.49 -18.05
N LYS A 79 -1.58 -4.06 -17.08
CA LYS A 79 -2.33 -2.79 -17.15
C LYS A 79 -1.44 -1.57 -16.97
N LEU A 80 -0.33 -1.69 -16.24
CA LEU A 80 0.68 -0.62 -16.14
C LEU A 80 1.42 -0.44 -17.45
N VAL A 81 1.76 -1.52 -18.17
CA VAL A 81 2.38 -1.44 -19.51
C VAL A 81 1.45 -0.76 -20.51
N GLU A 82 0.16 -1.12 -20.52
CA GLU A 82 -0.84 -0.47 -21.37
C GLU A 82 -0.97 1.02 -21.04
N ARG A 83 -1.03 1.35 -19.74
CA ARG A 83 -1.09 2.74 -19.28
C ARG A 83 0.17 3.51 -19.58
N SER A 84 1.38 2.96 -19.41
CA SER A 84 2.62 3.71 -19.65
C SER A 84 2.76 4.18 -21.10
N ARG A 85 2.09 3.50 -22.04
CA ARG A 85 2.03 3.87 -23.46
C ARG A 85 1.01 4.99 -23.76
N THR A 86 0.02 5.22 -22.89
CA THR A 86 -1.13 6.10 -23.16
C THR A 86 -1.28 7.24 -22.16
N VAL A 87 -0.82 7.06 -20.92
CA VAL A 87 -0.99 7.97 -19.79
C VAL A 87 0.29 8.00 -18.95
N ALA A 88 0.77 9.19 -18.60
CA ALA A 88 2.03 9.34 -17.85
C ALA A 88 1.94 9.03 -16.34
N HIS A 89 0.75 8.72 -15.81
CA HIS A 89 0.50 8.63 -14.37
C HIS A 89 -0.40 7.44 -13.98
N SER A 90 -0.16 6.90 -12.79
CA SER A 90 -0.95 5.84 -12.17
C SER A 90 -1.11 6.07 -10.66
N SER A 91 -1.72 5.12 -9.96
CA SER A 91 -1.88 5.14 -8.50
C SER A 91 -1.08 4.04 -7.84
N VAL A 92 -0.59 4.30 -6.63
CA VAL A 92 0.13 3.35 -5.79
C VAL A 92 -0.58 3.19 -4.46
N VAL A 93 -0.31 2.10 -3.76
CA VAL A 93 -0.73 1.87 -2.39
C VAL A 93 0.49 1.97 -1.50
N ILE A 94 0.42 2.83 -0.48
CA ILE A 94 1.40 2.94 0.60
C ILE A 94 0.81 2.38 1.90
N THR A 95 1.65 1.78 2.73
CA THR A 95 1.23 1.19 4.01
C THR A 95 1.82 2.00 5.15
N LEU A 96 0.97 2.51 6.04
CA LEU A 96 1.35 3.41 7.11
C LEU A 96 1.07 2.75 8.46
N ARG A 97 2.01 2.89 9.41
CA ARG A 97 1.83 2.42 10.79
C ARG A 97 0.97 3.38 11.61
N ASN A 98 1.04 4.69 11.33
CA ASN A 98 0.40 5.71 12.15
C ASN A 98 -0.90 6.24 11.52
N GLU A 99 -2.03 6.11 12.23
CA GLU A 99 -3.33 6.63 11.77
C GLU A 99 -3.35 8.16 11.63
N LYS A 100 -2.61 8.90 12.47
CA LYS A 100 -2.48 10.36 12.32
C LYS A 100 -1.83 10.72 10.97
N GLY A 101 -0.83 9.93 10.56
CA GLY A 101 -0.19 10.06 9.26
C GLY A 101 -1.19 9.80 8.13
N VAL A 102 -2.01 8.76 8.24
CA VAL A 102 -3.08 8.45 7.28
C VAL A 102 -4.04 9.62 7.12
N GLU A 103 -4.59 10.15 8.21
CA GLU A 103 -5.55 11.26 8.15
C GLU A 103 -4.92 12.52 7.55
N TRP A 104 -3.69 12.83 7.94
CA TRP A 104 -2.96 13.99 7.43
C TRP A 104 -2.72 13.87 5.91
N ILE A 105 -2.26 12.71 5.45
CA ILE A 105 -2.00 12.43 4.04
C ILE A 105 -3.31 12.45 3.22
N CYS A 106 -4.40 11.89 3.74
CA CYS A 106 -5.69 11.93 3.05
C CYS A 106 -6.27 13.35 2.97
N ARG A 107 -6.04 14.21 3.98
CA ARG A 107 -6.55 15.59 3.97
C ARG A 107 -5.70 16.54 3.13
N ARG A 108 -4.38 16.38 3.15
CA ARG A 108 -3.43 17.33 2.54
C ARG A 108 -2.76 16.82 1.28
N GLY A 109 -2.74 15.51 1.06
CA GLY A 109 -1.91 14.88 0.04
C GLY A 109 -0.41 14.95 0.37
N LEU A 110 0.42 14.51 -0.58
CA LEU A 110 1.87 14.57 -0.51
C LEU A 110 2.42 15.51 -1.58
N TRP A 111 3.41 16.31 -1.23
CA TRP A 111 4.23 17.06 -2.17
C TRP A 111 5.57 16.35 -2.30
N ILE A 112 5.74 15.63 -3.41
CA ILE A 112 6.97 14.91 -3.71
C ILE A 112 7.39 15.26 -5.14
N TYR A 113 8.69 15.49 -5.32
CA TYR A 113 9.27 15.87 -6.62
C TYR A 113 8.56 17.07 -7.30
N GLY A 114 8.24 18.11 -6.53
CA GLY A 114 7.62 19.33 -7.06
C GLY A 114 6.18 19.15 -7.57
N LYS A 115 5.56 17.99 -7.32
CA LYS A 115 4.18 17.70 -7.71
C LYS A 115 3.34 17.35 -6.49
N HIS A 116 2.09 17.83 -6.49
CA HIS A 116 1.10 17.45 -5.50
C HIS A 116 0.42 16.13 -5.91
N HIS A 117 0.29 15.24 -4.93
CA HIS A 117 -0.33 13.94 -5.05
C HIS A 117 -1.46 13.83 -4.03
N THR A 118 -2.69 13.69 -4.51
CA THR A 118 -3.84 13.41 -3.64
C THR A 118 -3.81 11.97 -3.15
N ALA A 119 -4.40 11.75 -1.98
CA ALA A 119 -4.41 10.44 -1.37
C ALA A 119 -5.77 10.12 -0.76
N ASP A 120 -6.16 8.86 -0.82
CA ASP A 120 -7.43 8.35 -0.31
C ASP A 120 -7.17 7.10 0.54
N ARG A 121 -7.99 6.90 1.59
CA ARG A 121 -7.89 5.67 2.39
C ARG A 121 -8.19 4.48 1.49
N PHE A 122 -7.30 3.49 1.49
CA PHE A 122 -7.53 2.28 0.72
C PHE A 122 -8.58 1.44 1.44
N LEU A 123 -9.81 1.48 0.96
CA LEU A 123 -10.86 0.60 1.40
C LEU A 123 -10.66 -0.75 0.68
N PRO A 124 -10.33 -1.84 1.38
CA PRO A 124 -10.45 -3.15 0.75
C PRO A 124 -11.91 -3.30 0.32
N ALA A 125 -12.11 -3.73 -0.92
CA ALA A 125 -13.45 -4.08 -1.36
C ALA A 125 -14.00 -5.10 -0.34
N GLY A 126 -15.17 -4.80 0.23
CA GLY A 126 -15.76 -5.65 1.25
C GLY A 126 -15.90 -7.10 0.76
N PRO A 127 -16.16 -8.06 1.65
CA PRO A 127 -16.33 -9.48 1.27
C PRO A 127 -17.40 -9.73 0.18
N ASP A 128 -18.21 -8.72 -0.16
CA ASP A 128 -19.25 -8.75 -1.19
C ASP A 128 -18.79 -8.37 -2.61
N ALA A 129 -17.56 -7.86 -2.81
CA ALA A 129 -17.12 -7.37 -4.12
C ALA A 129 -16.55 -8.44 -5.07
N GLN A 130 -16.75 -9.73 -4.76
CA GLN A 130 -16.43 -10.87 -5.63
C GLN A 130 -17.73 -11.51 -6.14
N GLY A 131 -18.50 -10.77 -6.94
CA GLY A 131 -19.66 -11.33 -7.61
C GLY A 131 -20.65 -10.27 -8.08
N GLY A 132 -20.64 -9.93 -9.37
CA GLY A 132 -21.62 -9.00 -9.90
C GLY A 132 -21.35 -8.46 -11.29
N GLN A 133 -20.93 -9.32 -12.23
CA GLN A 133 -21.24 -9.06 -13.63
C GLN A 133 -22.72 -9.41 -13.81
N LEU A 134 -23.60 -8.42 -13.71
CA LEU A 134 -24.94 -8.50 -14.26
C LEU A 134 -25.23 -7.20 -15.01
N HIS A 135 -25.47 -7.40 -16.31
CA HIS A 135 -26.11 -6.48 -17.23
C HIS A 135 -27.24 -5.70 -16.57
N ALA A 136 -27.30 -4.40 -16.83
CA ALA A 136 -28.56 -3.66 -16.82
C ALA A 136 -28.59 -2.81 -18.10
N GLU A 137 -29.06 -3.45 -19.17
CA GLU A 137 -29.72 -2.76 -20.27
C GLU A 137 -31.16 -2.46 -19.81
N GLY A 138 -31.65 -1.26 -20.13
CA GLY A 138 -33.10 -0.97 -20.20
C GLY A 138 -33.63 -0.01 -19.14
N CYS A 139 -33.78 1.26 -19.53
CA CYS A 139 -35.08 1.92 -19.72
C CYS A 139 -34.92 3.01 -20.78
#